data_AF-A0AAU7AR43-F1
#
_entry.id   AF-A0AAU7AR43-F1
#
_cell.length_a   1.000
_cell.length_b   1.000
_cell.length_c   1.000
_cell.angle_alpha   90.00
_cell.angle_beta   90.00
_cell.angle_gamma   90.00
#
_symmetry.space_group_name_H-M   'P 1'
#
loop_
_entity.id
_entity.type
_entity.pdbx_description
1 polymer ?
#
loop_
_entity_poly.entity_id
_entity_poly.type
_entity_poly.pdbx_seq_one_letter_code
_entity_poly.pdbx_strand_id
1 'polypeptide(L)'
;MTDVSNHLFETIDRQNQHESAATRRQLIKGTTAALAGAGVLGLAMGTAPAGAAVKTNEDNSVANILAVAATAEVLATIVNTLGPEKLGSKLDATTTRNIRAAAQQEKNHYELLTSSAVGGKAVTTSIHVPDEVFSSPEALLTTLAVGDQVFVNAYLLGLTVFARQGTLSGTRFARYAAEIMAVESVHRALALQSLGKLGNDRVYAKFAQREDTPGLPTTNAPGFYKILDAVAVLESAGFGFGKAGSKPGQMYTYADVSARTPTDPGVNTLTIS
;
A
#
# COMPACT_ATOMS: atom_id res chain seq x y z
N MET A 1 -10.53 1.85 -21.92
CA MET A 1 -9.61 3.00 -21.78
C MET A 1 -8.22 2.49 -22.08
N THR A 2 -7.65 2.87 -23.22
CA THR A 2 -6.31 2.45 -23.68
C THR A 2 -5.26 3.50 -23.30
N ASP A 3 -3.97 3.17 -23.33
CA ASP A 3 -2.83 4.05 -22.95
C ASP A 3 -2.85 5.45 -23.59
N VAL A 4 -3.52 5.62 -24.73
CA VAL A 4 -3.76 6.92 -25.38
C VAL A 4 -4.59 7.86 -24.50
N SER A 5 -5.50 7.32 -23.70
CA SER A 5 -6.34 8.09 -22.79
C SER A 5 -5.50 8.77 -21.70
N ASN A 6 -4.50 8.07 -21.16
CA ASN A 6 -3.65 8.60 -20.07
C ASN A 6 -2.76 9.76 -20.54
N HIS A 7 -2.17 9.66 -21.74
CA HIS A 7 -1.35 10.75 -22.28
C HIS A 7 -2.19 12.00 -22.63
N LEU A 8 -3.46 11.82 -23.01
CA LEU A 8 -4.39 12.91 -23.30
C LEU A 8 -4.77 13.66 -22.01
N PHE A 9 -5.07 12.93 -20.93
CA PHE A 9 -5.39 13.52 -19.63
C PHE A 9 -4.21 14.28 -19.03
N GLU A 10 -2.99 13.74 -19.12
CA GLU A 10 -1.77 14.43 -18.67
C GLU A 10 -1.47 15.71 -19.48
N THR A 11 -1.83 15.74 -20.76
CA THR A 11 -1.62 16.92 -21.62
C THR A 11 -2.63 18.01 -21.32
N ILE A 12 -3.90 17.63 -21.13
CA ILE A 12 -4.98 18.56 -20.77
C ILE A 12 -4.76 19.13 -19.37
N ASP A 13 -4.36 18.30 -18.40
CA ASP A 13 -4.05 18.75 -17.05
C ASP A 13 -2.84 19.68 -17.05
N ARG A 14 -1.81 19.42 -17.85
CA ARG A 14 -0.62 20.27 -17.97
C ARG A 14 -0.89 21.60 -18.66
N GLN A 15 -1.74 21.63 -19.67
CA GLN A 15 -2.07 22.87 -20.40
C GLN A 15 -3.02 23.79 -19.62
N ASN A 16 -3.80 23.26 -18.67
CA ASN A 16 -4.85 24.00 -17.95
C ASN A 16 -4.63 24.04 -16.43
N GLN A 17 -3.38 23.95 -15.98
CA GLN A 17 -3.03 24.00 -14.54
C GLN A 17 -3.45 25.31 -13.86
N HIS A 18 -3.63 26.38 -14.62
CA HIS A 18 -4.01 27.71 -14.14
C HIS A 18 -5.53 27.91 -13.97
N GLU A 19 -6.35 26.95 -14.37
CA GLU A 19 -7.81 27.04 -14.32
C GLU A 19 -8.40 26.45 -13.03
N SER A 20 -9.69 26.70 -12.76
CA SER A 20 -10.35 26.12 -11.58
C SER A 20 -10.70 24.63 -11.78
N ALA A 21 -10.72 23.85 -10.69
CA ALA A 21 -11.01 22.40 -10.73
C ALA A 21 -12.42 22.06 -11.27
N ALA A 22 -13.38 22.98 -11.13
CA ALA A 22 -14.74 22.84 -11.65
C ALA A 22 -14.78 22.99 -13.18
N THR A 23 -13.98 23.90 -13.74
CA THR A 23 -13.86 24.14 -15.19
C THR A 23 -13.19 22.95 -15.90
N ARG A 24 -12.14 22.37 -15.30
CA ARG A 24 -11.44 21.17 -15.81
C ARG A 24 -12.38 19.97 -15.97
N ARG A 25 -13.29 19.78 -15.02
CA ARG A 25 -14.24 18.65 -15.00
C ARG A 25 -15.36 18.78 -16.04
N GLN A 26 -15.66 20.00 -16.50
CA GLN A 26 -16.60 20.24 -17.59
C GLN A 26 -15.99 20.05 -18.98
N LEU A 27 -14.71 20.40 -19.16
CA LEU A 27 -13.99 20.19 -20.43
C LEU A 27 -13.84 18.69 -20.78
N ILE A 28 -13.60 17.86 -19.77
CA ILE A 28 -13.55 16.39 -19.88
C ILE A 28 -14.89 15.82 -20.34
N LYS A 29 -16.01 16.39 -19.89
CA LYS A 29 -17.36 15.97 -20.30
C LYS A 29 -17.71 16.43 -21.73
N GLY A 30 -17.14 17.53 -22.20
CA GLY A 30 -17.32 18.01 -23.58
C GLY A 30 -16.57 17.17 -24.63
N THR A 31 -15.45 16.55 -24.24
CA THR A 31 -14.58 15.81 -25.17
C THR A 31 -15.11 14.39 -25.47
N THR A 32 -15.82 13.76 -24.52
CA THR A 32 -16.48 12.46 -24.71
C THR A 32 -17.58 12.50 -25.76
N ALA A 33 -18.22 13.66 -25.98
CA ALA A 33 -19.25 13.83 -27.01
C ALA A 33 -18.68 13.92 -28.44
N ALA A 34 -17.41 14.32 -28.61
CA ALA A 34 -16.76 14.43 -29.91
C ALA A 34 -16.17 13.09 -30.43
N LEU A 35 -15.93 12.12 -29.53
CA LEU A 35 -15.31 10.83 -29.87
C LEU A 35 -16.30 9.74 -30.33
N ALA A 36 -17.61 10.01 -30.31
CA ALA A 36 -18.60 9.13 -30.95
C ALA A 36 -18.46 9.08 -32.49
N GLY A 37 -17.66 9.97 -33.09
CA GLY A 37 -17.48 10.09 -34.55
C GLY A 37 -16.25 9.39 -35.17
N ALA A 38 -15.35 8.78 -34.39
CA ALA A 38 -14.06 8.28 -34.91
C ALA A 38 -13.85 6.75 -34.75
N GLY A 39 -14.91 5.97 -34.86
CA GLY A 39 -14.92 4.52 -34.64
C GLY A 39 -14.27 3.62 -35.71
N VAL A 40 -13.29 4.06 -36.53
CA VAL A 40 -12.82 3.24 -37.68
C VAL A 40 -11.30 3.06 -37.83
N LEU A 41 -10.43 3.69 -37.02
CA LEU A 41 -8.97 3.61 -37.25
C LEU A 41 -8.19 2.59 -36.39
N GLY A 42 -8.88 1.69 -35.67
CA GLY A 42 -8.25 0.68 -34.79
C GLY A 42 -7.94 -0.69 -35.44
N LEU A 43 -8.28 -0.92 -36.71
CA LEU A 43 -8.15 -2.23 -37.37
C LEU A 43 -6.79 -2.45 -38.09
N ALA A 44 -5.79 -1.59 -37.88
CA ALA A 44 -4.55 -1.62 -38.68
C ALA A 44 -3.24 -1.55 -37.86
N MET A 45 -3.23 -2.02 -36.61
CA MET A 45 -1.99 -2.24 -35.86
C MET A 45 -1.94 -3.71 -35.41
N GLY A 46 -0.92 -4.41 -35.88
CA GLY A 46 -0.88 -5.86 -36.00
C GLY A 46 -1.08 -6.65 -34.71
N THR A 47 -1.49 -7.89 -34.91
CA THR A 47 -1.52 -8.97 -33.93
C THR A 47 -0.13 -9.20 -33.32
N ALA A 48 0.22 -8.45 -32.27
CA ALA A 48 1.28 -8.86 -31.36
C ALA A 48 0.82 -10.16 -30.66
N PRO A 49 1.67 -11.20 -30.57
CA PRO A 49 1.28 -12.45 -29.96
C PRO A 49 0.89 -12.21 -28.49
N ALA A 50 -0.31 -12.67 -28.12
CA ALA A 50 -0.91 -12.56 -26.79
C ALA A 50 -0.21 -13.42 -25.71
N GLY A 51 1.13 -13.47 -25.73
CA GLY A 51 1.92 -14.33 -24.84
C GLY A 51 3.37 -13.87 -24.61
N ALA A 52 3.78 -12.69 -25.11
CA ALA A 52 5.06 -12.14 -24.70
C ALA A 52 4.95 -11.61 -23.27
N ALA A 53 5.56 -12.32 -22.31
CA ALA A 53 5.69 -11.84 -20.94
C ALA A 53 6.29 -10.43 -20.95
N VAL A 54 5.56 -9.45 -20.44
CA VAL A 54 6.06 -8.09 -20.31
C VAL A 54 7.25 -8.12 -19.36
N LYS A 55 8.44 -7.76 -19.85
CA LYS A 55 9.65 -7.71 -19.01
C LYS A 55 9.46 -6.67 -17.91
N THR A 56 9.39 -7.12 -16.67
CA THR A 56 9.49 -6.27 -15.48
C THR A 56 10.93 -6.23 -15.00
N ASN A 57 11.30 -5.24 -14.20
CA ASN A 57 12.58 -5.24 -13.49
C ASN A 57 12.74 -6.54 -12.70
N GLU A 58 13.93 -7.15 -12.67
CA GLU A 58 14.21 -8.39 -11.93
C GLU A 58 13.92 -8.25 -10.43
N ASP A 59 14.19 -7.06 -9.86
CA ASP A 59 13.85 -6.72 -8.48
C ASP A 59 12.33 -6.88 -8.25
N ASN A 60 11.52 -6.60 -9.27
CA ASN A 60 10.05 -6.66 -9.23
C ASN A 60 9.49 -7.99 -9.74
N SER A 61 10.20 -9.10 -9.56
CA SER A 61 9.63 -10.42 -9.83
C SER A 61 8.38 -10.68 -8.96
N VAL A 62 7.44 -11.49 -9.45
CA VAL A 62 6.26 -11.92 -8.68
C VAL A 62 6.67 -12.51 -7.33
N ALA A 63 7.74 -13.31 -7.30
CA ALA A 63 8.26 -13.90 -6.08
C ALA A 63 8.75 -12.84 -5.08
N ASN A 64 9.52 -11.85 -5.54
CA ASN A 64 9.99 -10.77 -4.66
C ASN A 64 8.83 -9.94 -4.12
N ILE A 65 7.83 -9.66 -4.96
CA ILE A 65 6.65 -8.89 -4.54
C ILE A 65 5.85 -9.61 -3.46
N LEU A 66 5.56 -10.90 -3.68
CA LEU A 66 4.85 -11.69 -2.68
C LEU A 66 5.65 -11.86 -1.39
N ALA A 67 6.98 -11.97 -1.49
CA ALA A 67 7.85 -12.09 -0.33
C ALA A 67 7.91 -10.79 0.49
N VAL A 68 8.04 -9.64 -0.18
CA VAL A 68 8.01 -8.33 0.47
C VAL A 68 6.64 -8.06 1.08
N ALA A 69 5.54 -8.31 0.36
CA ALA A 69 4.19 -8.14 0.88
C ALA A 69 3.96 -9.00 2.13
N ALA A 70 4.24 -10.30 2.08
CA ALA A 70 4.08 -11.17 3.25
C ALA A 70 4.96 -10.74 4.44
N THR A 71 6.17 -10.23 4.18
CA THR A 71 7.05 -9.71 5.25
C THR A 71 6.55 -8.38 5.82
N ALA A 72 5.95 -7.53 4.98
CA ALA A 72 5.31 -6.29 5.39
C ALA A 72 4.12 -6.57 6.31
N GLU A 73 3.26 -7.55 5.98
CA GLU A 73 2.13 -7.91 6.83
C GLU A 73 2.56 -8.48 8.20
N VAL A 74 3.70 -9.20 8.26
CA VAL A 74 4.30 -9.60 9.54
C VAL A 74 4.66 -8.37 10.37
N LEU A 75 5.36 -7.40 9.79
CA LEU A 75 5.73 -6.15 10.46
C LEU A 75 4.48 -5.40 10.93
N ALA A 76 3.51 -5.23 10.04
CA ALA A 76 2.28 -4.48 10.28
C ALA A 76 1.46 -5.10 11.42
N THR A 77 1.29 -6.43 11.39
CA THR A 77 0.64 -7.18 12.49
C THR A 77 1.37 -6.96 13.81
N ILE A 78 2.70 -7.04 13.81
CA ILE A 78 3.51 -6.87 15.02
C ILE A 78 3.34 -5.46 15.60
N VAL A 79 3.54 -4.42 14.78
CA VAL A 79 3.50 -3.03 15.25
C VAL A 79 2.09 -2.63 15.71
N ASN A 80 1.06 -2.98 14.94
CA ASN A 80 -0.33 -2.65 15.28
C ASN A 80 -0.82 -3.41 16.54
N THR A 81 -0.35 -4.63 16.80
CA THR A 81 -0.67 -5.33 18.07
C THR A 81 0.08 -4.72 19.25
N LEU A 82 1.38 -4.44 19.10
CA LEU A 82 2.21 -3.92 20.19
C LEU A 82 1.88 -2.48 20.59
N GLY A 83 1.49 -1.63 19.64
CA GLY A 83 1.24 -0.21 19.89
C GLY A 83 0.26 0.04 21.05
N PRO A 84 -0.97 -0.51 21.00
CA PRO A 84 -1.93 -0.43 22.10
C PRO A 84 -1.46 -1.07 23.40
N GLU A 85 -0.69 -2.15 23.35
CA GLU A 85 -0.16 -2.82 24.55
C GLU A 85 0.89 -1.96 25.27
N LYS A 86 1.77 -1.32 24.51
CA LYS A 86 2.88 -0.50 25.05
C LYS A 86 2.41 0.88 25.50
N LEU A 87 1.45 1.47 24.79
CA LEU A 87 0.96 2.81 25.09
C LEU A 87 -0.22 2.83 26.06
N GLY A 88 -1.01 1.75 26.11
CA GLY A 88 -2.14 1.62 27.04
C GLY A 88 -3.09 2.82 26.97
N SER A 89 -3.38 3.42 28.12
CA SER A 89 -4.28 4.57 28.26
C SER A 89 -3.78 5.88 27.64
N LYS A 90 -2.55 5.92 27.09
CA LYS A 90 -2.06 7.08 26.34
C LYS A 90 -2.75 7.25 24.98
N LEU A 91 -3.38 6.19 24.46
CA LEU A 91 -4.23 6.24 23.27
C LEU A 91 -5.69 6.39 23.70
N ASP A 92 -6.46 7.22 23.00
CA ASP A 92 -7.91 7.26 23.23
C ASP A 92 -8.57 5.95 22.78
N ALA A 93 -9.79 5.71 23.26
CA ALA A 93 -10.49 4.45 23.03
C ALA A 93 -10.78 4.17 21.54
N THR A 94 -11.10 5.22 20.77
CA THR A 94 -11.41 5.08 19.34
C THR A 94 -10.15 4.76 18.56
N THR A 95 -9.06 5.50 18.78
CA THR A 95 -7.76 5.22 18.16
C THR A 95 -7.26 3.83 18.54
N THR A 96 -7.35 3.45 19.81
CA THR A 96 -7.00 2.10 20.29
C THR A 96 -7.77 1.03 19.53
N ARG A 97 -9.08 1.19 19.39
CA ARG A 97 -9.93 0.23 18.69
C ARG A 97 -9.56 0.12 17.21
N ASN A 98 -9.33 1.24 16.53
CA ASN A 98 -8.95 1.26 15.12
C ASN A 98 -7.60 0.58 14.88
N ILE A 99 -6.59 0.82 15.72
CA ILE A 99 -5.28 0.16 15.60
C ILE A 99 -5.40 -1.36 15.84
N ARG A 100 -6.25 -1.77 16.79
CA ARG A 100 -6.53 -3.20 17.03
C ARG A 100 -7.25 -3.87 15.86
N ALA A 101 -8.21 -3.16 15.24
CA ALA A 101 -8.88 -3.63 14.03
C ALA A 101 -7.89 -3.78 12.87
N ALA A 102 -7.01 -2.78 12.66
CA ALA A 102 -5.94 -2.87 11.68
C ALA A 102 -5.03 -4.08 11.95
N ALA A 103 -4.60 -4.31 13.19
CA ALA A 103 -3.79 -5.48 13.56
C ALA A 103 -4.43 -6.82 13.17
N GLN A 104 -5.75 -6.94 13.33
CA GLN A 104 -6.50 -8.12 12.89
C GLN A 104 -6.53 -8.23 11.36
N GLN A 105 -6.71 -7.11 10.65
CA GLN A 105 -6.73 -7.07 9.19
C GLN A 105 -5.37 -7.43 8.59
N GLU A 106 -4.26 -6.94 9.13
CA GLU A 106 -2.91 -7.30 8.66
C GLU A 106 -2.60 -8.79 8.87
N LYS A 107 -3.06 -9.36 9.99
CA LYS A 107 -3.00 -10.79 10.21
C LYS A 107 -3.74 -11.56 9.12
N ASN A 108 -4.95 -11.12 8.75
CA ASN A 108 -5.74 -11.73 7.69
C ASN A 108 -5.08 -11.57 6.31
N HIS A 109 -4.45 -10.41 6.04
CA HIS A 109 -3.68 -10.18 4.82
C HIS A 109 -2.51 -11.16 4.72
N TYR A 110 -1.76 -11.35 5.81
CA TYR A 110 -0.67 -12.33 5.87
C TYR A 110 -1.19 -13.76 5.60
N GLU A 111 -2.29 -14.15 6.23
CA GLU A 111 -2.91 -15.47 6.03
C GLU A 111 -3.33 -15.68 4.57
N LEU A 112 -3.95 -14.68 3.92
CA LEU A 112 -4.28 -14.74 2.51
C LEU A 112 -3.03 -14.89 1.63
N LEU A 113 -2.02 -14.04 1.83
CA LEU A 113 -0.80 -14.02 1.03
C LEU A 113 -0.02 -15.34 1.14
N THR A 114 -0.03 -15.98 2.30
CA THR A 114 0.69 -17.23 2.56
C THR A 114 -0.16 -18.48 2.35
N SER A 115 -1.45 -18.34 2.07
CA SER A 115 -2.34 -19.44 1.72
C SER A 115 -1.92 -20.14 0.42
N SER A 116 -2.44 -21.34 0.17
CA SER A 116 -2.23 -22.07 -1.07
C SER A 116 -2.79 -21.36 -2.32
N ALA A 117 -3.71 -20.40 -2.15
CA ALA A 117 -4.29 -19.64 -3.25
C ALA A 117 -3.33 -18.60 -3.84
N VAL A 118 -2.39 -18.11 -3.03
CA VAL A 118 -1.39 -17.09 -3.40
C VAL A 118 0.03 -17.64 -3.38
N GLY A 119 0.41 -18.37 -2.33
CA GLY A 119 1.70 -19.06 -2.21
C GLY A 119 2.88 -18.14 -1.89
N GLY A 120 2.62 -16.94 -1.37
CA GLY A 120 3.65 -16.03 -0.87
C GLY A 120 4.37 -16.61 0.35
N LYS A 121 5.61 -16.17 0.55
CA LYS A 121 6.44 -16.60 1.67
C LYS A 121 7.19 -15.39 2.20
N ALA A 122 6.94 -15.02 3.47
CA ALA A 122 7.73 -13.98 4.10
C ALA A 122 9.21 -14.40 4.14
N VAL A 123 10.09 -13.42 3.95
CA VAL A 123 11.55 -13.62 4.05
C VAL A 123 11.95 -13.91 5.50
N THR A 124 11.18 -13.37 6.44
CA THR A 124 11.33 -13.61 7.88
C THR A 124 10.00 -13.42 8.59
N THR A 125 9.86 -14.06 9.74
CA THR A 125 8.74 -13.87 10.68
C THR A 125 9.20 -13.24 11.99
N SER A 126 10.42 -12.69 12.03
CA SER A 126 10.97 -12.00 13.21
C SER A 126 11.37 -10.58 12.85
N ILE A 127 10.89 -9.61 13.62
CA ILE A 127 11.07 -8.19 13.34
C ILE A 127 11.67 -7.50 14.57
N HIS A 128 12.78 -6.80 14.36
CA HIS A 128 13.31 -5.83 15.32
C HIS A 128 12.54 -4.53 15.18
N VAL A 129 11.83 -4.14 16.23
CA VAL A 129 11.05 -2.88 16.27
C VAL A 129 11.80 -1.86 17.13
N PRO A 130 12.12 -0.66 16.60
CA PRO A 130 12.76 0.40 17.38
C PRO A 130 11.90 0.85 18.57
N ASP A 131 12.52 1.07 19.73
CA ASP A 131 11.81 1.52 20.95
C ASP A 131 11.12 2.88 20.75
N GLU A 132 11.70 3.74 19.91
CA GLU A 132 11.15 5.06 19.58
C GLU A 132 9.73 4.98 18.97
N VAL A 133 9.38 3.89 18.28
CA VAL A 133 8.04 3.68 17.70
C VAL A 133 6.97 3.74 18.80
N PHE A 134 7.29 3.26 20.00
CA PHE A 134 6.37 3.21 21.14
C PHE A 134 6.61 4.30 22.18
N SER A 135 7.45 5.29 21.89
CA SER A 135 7.80 6.36 22.83
C SER A 135 6.60 7.28 23.16
N SER A 136 5.69 7.47 22.20
CA SER A 136 4.48 8.28 22.35
C SER A 136 3.39 7.84 21.37
N PRO A 137 2.11 8.22 21.60
CA PRO A 137 1.04 8.09 20.60
C PRO A 137 1.41 8.70 19.24
N GLU A 138 2.03 9.89 19.24
CA GLU A 138 2.43 10.56 18.01
C GLU A 138 3.50 9.76 17.25
N ALA A 139 4.48 9.19 17.94
CA ALA A 139 5.53 8.37 17.31
C ALA A 139 4.94 7.10 16.67
N LEU A 140 4.03 6.42 17.37
CA LEU A 140 3.33 5.25 16.83
C LEU A 140 2.51 5.62 15.61
N LEU A 141 1.62 6.61 15.72
CA LEU A 141 0.71 6.99 14.64
C LEU A 141 1.46 7.54 13.41
N THR A 142 2.58 8.25 13.63
CA THR A 142 3.50 8.68 12.56
C THR A 142 4.11 7.46 11.87
N THR A 143 4.55 6.48 12.64
CA THR A 143 5.11 5.23 12.11
C THR A 143 4.07 4.47 11.28
N LEU A 144 2.84 4.34 11.77
CA LEU A 144 1.73 3.71 11.04
C LEU A 144 1.44 4.45 9.73
N ALA A 145 1.22 5.77 9.79
CA ALA A 145 0.91 6.55 8.59
C ALA A 145 2.03 6.50 7.52
N VAL A 146 3.30 6.45 7.93
CA VAL A 146 4.45 6.30 7.02
C VAL A 146 4.54 4.87 6.48
N GLY A 147 4.36 3.86 7.33
CA GLY A 147 4.36 2.45 6.96
C GLY A 147 3.26 2.12 5.95
N ASP A 148 2.02 2.51 6.23
CA ASP A 148 0.87 2.29 5.35
C ASP A 148 1.08 2.97 3.99
N GLN A 149 1.74 4.15 3.95
CA GLN A 149 2.11 4.77 2.68
C GLN A 149 3.10 3.91 1.88
N VAL A 150 4.09 3.30 2.55
CA VAL A 150 5.03 2.38 1.92
C VAL A 150 4.27 1.15 1.39
N PHE A 151 3.28 0.64 2.13
CA PHE A 151 2.49 -0.51 1.71
C PHE A 151 1.56 -0.19 0.54
N VAL A 152 0.87 0.96 0.54
CA VAL A 152 0.09 1.45 -0.60
C VAL A 152 0.96 1.49 -1.86
N ASN A 153 2.16 2.05 -1.78
CA ASN A 153 3.10 2.08 -2.91
C ASN A 153 3.49 0.66 -3.38
N ALA A 154 3.79 -0.23 -2.44
CA ALA A 154 4.18 -1.62 -2.72
C ALA A 154 3.05 -2.40 -3.41
N TYR A 155 1.80 -2.24 -2.95
CA TYR A 155 0.65 -2.88 -3.55
C TYR A 155 0.29 -2.30 -4.91
N LEU A 156 0.46 -1.00 -5.16
CA LEU A 156 0.34 -0.42 -6.51
C LEU A 156 1.39 -1.00 -7.48
N LEU A 157 2.61 -1.24 -6.99
CA LEU A 157 3.67 -1.88 -7.77
C LEU A 157 3.31 -3.33 -8.08
N GLY A 158 2.85 -4.06 -7.06
CA GLY A 158 2.35 -5.42 -7.20
C GLY A 158 1.22 -5.52 -8.21
N LEU A 159 0.18 -4.68 -8.07
CA LEU A 159 -0.94 -4.56 -8.99
C LEU A 159 -0.46 -4.40 -10.44
N THR A 160 0.48 -3.50 -10.66
CA THR A 160 1.05 -3.23 -11.99
C THR A 160 1.75 -4.47 -12.56
N VAL A 161 2.58 -5.14 -11.77
CA VAL A 161 3.33 -6.33 -12.21
C VAL A 161 2.40 -7.53 -12.43
N PHE A 162 1.44 -7.75 -11.55
CA PHE A 162 0.49 -8.86 -11.63
C PHE A 162 -0.45 -8.71 -12.83
N ALA A 163 -0.96 -7.50 -13.09
CA ALA A 163 -1.80 -7.23 -14.25
C ALA A 163 -1.04 -7.47 -15.56
N ARG A 164 0.25 -7.11 -15.60
CA ARG A 164 1.13 -7.31 -16.78
C ARG A 164 1.47 -8.76 -17.08
N GLN A 165 1.20 -9.70 -16.17
CA GLN A 165 1.42 -11.12 -16.45
C GLN A 165 0.50 -11.65 -17.56
N GLY A 166 -0.68 -11.04 -17.75
CA GLY A 166 -1.65 -11.50 -18.75
C GLY A 166 -2.23 -12.90 -18.49
N THR A 167 -2.09 -13.43 -17.26
CA THR A 167 -2.61 -14.74 -16.85
C THR A 167 -3.81 -14.59 -15.90
N LEU A 168 -4.59 -15.65 -15.75
CA LEU A 168 -5.69 -15.69 -14.76
C LEU A 168 -5.17 -15.49 -13.34
N SER A 169 -4.06 -16.14 -12.99
CA SER A 169 -3.42 -15.97 -11.68
C SER A 169 -2.92 -14.54 -11.48
N GLY A 170 -2.29 -13.93 -12.50
CA GLY A 170 -1.88 -12.52 -12.45
C GLY A 170 -3.05 -11.56 -12.28
N THR A 171 -4.17 -11.79 -12.98
CA THR A 171 -5.39 -10.99 -12.81
C THR A 171 -5.96 -11.12 -11.40
N ARG A 172 -5.95 -12.33 -10.83
CA ARG A 172 -6.40 -12.57 -9.45
C ARG A 172 -5.50 -11.88 -8.43
N PHE A 173 -4.18 -11.95 -8.60
CA PHE A 173 -3.22 -11.27 -7.71
C PHE A 173 -3.30 -9.76 -7.82
N ALA A 174 -3.53 -9.23 -9.02
CA ALA A 174 -3.82 -7.82 -9.23
C ALA A 174 -5.05 -7.38 -8.43
N ARG A 175 -6.14 -8.15 -8.46
CA ARG A 175 -7.32 -7.87 -7.64
C ARG A 175 -7.00 -7.87 -6.14
N TYR A 176 -6.32 -8.90 -5.64
CA TYR A 176 -5.97 -8.97 -4.20
C TYR A 176 -5.08 -7.80 -3.78
N ALA A 177 -4.10 -7.41 -4.59
CA ALA A 177 -3.28 -6.25 -4.33
C ALA A 177 -4.11 -4.96 -4.24
N ALA A 178 -5.09 -4.78 -5.13
CA ALA A 178 -6.00 -3.63 -5.07
C ALA A 178 -6.93 -3.65 -3.85
N GLU A 179 -7.44 -4.83 -3.48
CA GLU A 179 -8.30 -5.01 -2.30
C GLU A 179 -7.54 -4.66 -1.01
N ILE A 180 -6.31 -5.16 -0.85
CA ILE A 180 -5.47 -4.85 0.32
C ILE A 180 -5.04 -3.37 0.31
N MET A 181 -4.57 -2.83 -0.81
CA MET A 181 -4.21 -1.41 -0.94
C MET A 181 -5.35 -0.46 -0.51
N ALA A 182 -6.60 -0.82 -0.80
CA ALA A 182 -7.75 -0.03 -0.36
C ALA A 182 -7.90 -0.04 1.16
N VAL A 183 -7.62 -1.16 1.82
CA VAL A 183 -7.59 -1.28 3.28
C VAL A 183 -6.43 -0.49 3.88
N GLU A 184 -5.22 -0.60 3.32
CA GLU A 184 -4.06 0.20 3.75
C GLU A 184 -4.34 1.71 3.70
N SER A 185 -5.07 2.15 2.67
CA SER A 185 -5.47 3.55 2.53
C SER A 185 -6.40 4.01 3.67
N VAL A 186 -7.24 3.10 4.18
CA VAL A 186 -8.11 3.36 5.34
C VAL A 186 -7.28 3.41 6.63
N HIS A 187 -6.36 2.46 6.84
CA HIS A 187 -5.46 2.47 8.00
C HIS A 187 -4.69 3.78 8.09
N ARG A 188 -4.10 4.21 6.97
CA ARG A 188 -3.38 5.48 6.86
C ARG A 188 -4.27 6.67 7.18
N ALA A 189 -5.48 6.71 6.62
CA ALA A 189 -6.42 7.81 6.84
C ALA A 189 -6.81 7.94 8.33
N LEU A 190 -7.02 6.81 9.01
CA LEU A 190 -7.33 6.78 10.43
C LEU A 190 -6.13 7.18 11.29
N ALA A 191 -4.92 6.74 10.96
CA ALA A 191 -3.71 7.17 11.65
C ALA A 191 -3.48 8.69 11.53
N LEU A 192 -3.68 9.25 10.33
CA LEU A 192 -3.65 10.70 10.09
C LEU A 192 -4.72 11.44 10.87
N GLN A 193 -5.96 10.93 10.89
CA GLN A 193 -7.04 11.52 11.67
C GLN A 193 -6.72 11.55 13.17
N SER A 194 -6.16 10.46 13.72
CA SER A 194 -5.71 10.40 15.12
C SER A 194 -4.54 11.34 15.42
N LEU A 195 -3.75 11.73 14.42
CA LEU A 195 -2.74 12.79 14.51
C LEU A 195 -3.32 14.22 14.37
N GLY A 196 -4.65 14.36 14.25
CA GLY A 196 -5.29 15.66 13.98
C GLY A 196 -5.05 16.19 12.56
N LYS A 197 -4.67 15.32 11.62
CA LYS A 197 -4.46 15.64 10.21
C LYS A 197 -5.67 15.22 9.37
N LEU A 198 -5.74 15.68 8.13
CA LEU A 198 -6.76 15.21 7.20
C LEU A 198 -6.49 13.74 6.85
N GLY A 199 -7.50 12.89 7.00
CA GLY A 199 -7.48 11.49 6.56
C GLY A 199 -7.70 11.36 5.04
N ASN A 200 -7.00 12.16 4.25
CA ASN A 200 -7.09 12.15 2.79
C ASN A 200 -5.77 11.69 2.16
N ASP A 201 -5.86 11.41 0.88
CA ASP A 201 -4.71 11.18 0.01
C ASP A 201 -4.77 12.16 -1.16
N ARG A 202 -3.74 12.13 -2.00
CA ARG A 202 -3.70 12.80 -3.29
C ARG A 202 -4.86 12.31 -4.17
N VAL A 203 -5.10 13.04 -5.27
CA VAL A 203 -6.10 12.64 -6.28
C VAL A 203 -5.84 11.23 -6.82
N TYR A 204 -4.58 10.80 -6.83
CA TYR A 204 -4.15 9.43 -7.07
C TYR A 204 -3.17 9.01 -5.97
N ALA A 205 -3.39 7.82 -5.39
CA ALA A 205 -2.47 7.25 -4.41
C ALA A 205 -1.03 7.28 -4.94
N LYS A 206 -0.10 7.70 -4.07
CA LYS A 206 1.30 7.86 -4.42
C LYS A 206 1.87 6.52 -4.89
N PHE A 207 2.60 6.53 -6.02
CA PHE A 207 3.30 5.36 -6.52
C PHE A 207 4.80 5.51 -6.32
N ALA A 208 5.42 6.34 -7.16
CA ALA A 208 6.85 6.64 -7.09
C ALA A 208 7.15 8.14 -6.94
N GLN A 209 6.11 8.97 -7.07
CA GLN A 209 6.20 10.43 -6.96
C GLN A 209 6.55 10.83 -5.52
N ARG A 210 7.15 12.01 -5.36
CA ARG A 210 7.36 12.61 -4.05
C ARG A 210 6.03 13.04 -3.42
N GLU A 211 5.92 12.96 -2.10
CA GLU A 211 4.82 13.57 -1.36
C GLU A 211 5.13 15.05 -1.13
N ASP A 212 4.38 15.94 -1.78
CA ASP A 212 4.63 17.38 -1.72
C ASP A 212 3.63 18.10 -0.80
N THR A 213 2.66 17.37 -0.23
CA THR A 213 1.64 17.94 0.66
C THR A 213 2.27 18.39 1.98
N PRO A 214 2.23 19.69 2.34
CA PRO A 214 2.82 20.18 3.58
C PRO A 214 2.14 19.60 4.82
N GLY A 215 2.94 19.27 5.84
CA GLY A 215 2.45 18.90 7.17
C GLY A 215 2.08 17.42 7.34
N LEU A 216 2.27 16.58 6.33
CA LEU A 216 2.16 15.12 6.47
C LEU A 216 3.44 14.51 7.07
N PRO A 217 3.33 13.39 7.81
CA PRO A 217 4.50 12.59 8.23
C PRO A 217 5.43 12.23 7.06
N THR A 218 4.86 12.06 5.87
CA THR A 218 5.55 11.66 4.65
C THR A 218 5.98 12.85 3.79
N THR A 219 5.85 14.10 4.24
CA THR A 219 6.22 15.29 3.44
C THR A 219 7.65 15.14 2.92
N ASN A 220 7.84 15.40 1.64
CA ASN A 220 9.07 15.22 0.86
C ASN A 220 9.59 13.78 0.74
N ALA A 221 8.93 12.77 1.29
CA ALA A 221 9.37 11.39 1.13
C ALA A 221 9.23 10.95 -0.35
N PRO A 222 10.24 10.30 -0.95
CA PRO A 222 10.12 9.73 -2.28
C PRO A 222 9.16 8.53 -2.26
N GLY A 223 8.64 8.13 -3.43
CA GLY A 223 8.12 6.77 -3.61
C GLY A 223 9.23 5.85 -4.13
N PHE A 224 8.87 4.69 -4.67
CA PHE A 224 9.85 3.76 -5.24
C PHE A 224 9.28 3.02 -6.46
N TYR A 225 10.19 2.59 -7.33
CA TYR A 225 9.87 1.78 -8.51
C TYR A 225 10.34 0.33 -8.37
N LYS A 226 11.10 0.00 -7.33
CA LYS A 226 11.60 -1.34 -7.05
C LYS A 226 11.04 -1.81 -5.72
N ILE A 227 10.49 -3.02 -5.68
CA ILE A 227 9.84 -3.53 -4.48
C ILE A 227 10.81 -3.72 -3.32
N LEU A 228 12.08 -4.03 -3.61
CA LEU A 228 13.13 -4.16 -2.60
C LEU A 228 13.45 -2.81 -1.91
N ASP A 229 13.16 -1.68 -2.55
CA ASP A 229 13.33 -0.36 -1.94
C ASP A 229 12.35 -0.16 -0.76
N ALA A 230 11.18 -0.84 -0.75
CA ALA A 230 10.26 -0.80 0.38
C ALA A 230 10.92 -1.31 1.67
N VAL A 231 11.68 -2.39 1.57
CA VAL A 231 12.46 -2.96 2.69
C VAL A 231 13.53 -1.97 3.12
N ALA A 232 14.27 -1.39 2.16
CA ALA A 232 15.31 -0.40 2.46
C ALA A 232 14.76 0.84 3.18
N VAL A 233 13.57 1.32 2.81
CA VAL A 233 12.90 2.44 3.50
C VAL A 233 12.64 2.07 4.97
N LEU A 234 12.10 0.88 5.23
CA LEU A 234 11.80 0.43 6.60
C LEU A 234 13.08 0.17 7.41
N GLU A 235 14.12 -0.40 6.82
CA GLU A 235 15.43 -0.57 7.47
C GLU A 235 16.07 0.79 7.80
N SER A 236 15.92 1.79 6.93
CA SER A 236 16.42 3.15 7.18
C SER A 236 15.72 3.84 8.36
N ALA A 237 14.45 3.47 8.64
CA ALA A 237 13.71 3.92 9.80
C ALA A 237 14.15 3.22 11.10
N GLY A 238 14.98 2.16 11.01
CA GLY A 238 15.55 1.44 12.15
C GLY A 238 15.01 0.04 12.35
N PHE A 239 14.04 -0.40 11.57
CA PHE A 239 13.52 -1.77 11.65
C PHE A 239 14.57 -2.78 11.19
N GLY A 240 14.50 -3.99 11.73
CA GLY A 240 15.33 -5.12 11.30
C GLY A 240 14.48 -6.32 10.92
N PHE A 241 14.80 -6.94 9.78
CA PHE A 241 14.08 -8.10 9.26
C PHE A 241 14.92 -9.36 9.49
N GLY A 242 14.56 -10.16 10.51
CA GLY A 242 15.28 -11.38 10.90
C GLY A 242 16.65 -11.14 11.54
N LYS A 243 16.98 -9.88 11.79
CA LYS A 243 18.26 -9.40 12.34
C LYS A 243 18.01 -8.14 13.17
N ALA A 244 18.96 -7.77 14.02
CA ALA A 244 18.88 -6.51 14.75
C ALA A 244 18.77 -5.30 13.80
N GLY A 245 17.97 -4.31 14.19
CA GLY A 245 17.84 -3.05 13.47
C GLY A 245 18.98 -2.08 13.78
N SER A 246 18.98 -0.91 13.12
CA SER A 246 20.02 0.12 13.31
C SER A 246 19.80 1.01 14.54
N LYS A 247 18.63 0.90 15.19
CA LYS A 247 18.25 1.67 16.39
C LYS A 247 17.98 0.74 17.59
N PRO A 248 18.12 1.23 18.84
CA PRO A 248 17.69 0.50 20.02
C PRO A 248 16.24 0.02 19.89
N GLY A 249 15.99 -1.22 20.27
CA GLY A 249 14.69 -1.87 20.05
C GLY A 249 14.70 -3.31 20.52
N GLN A 250 13.60 -4.00 20.23
CA GLN A 250 13.38 -5.39 20.64
C GLN A 250 12.97 -6.25 19.46
N MET A 251 13.41 -7.50 19.47
CA MET A 251 13.00 -8.50 18.49
C MET A 251 11.67 -9.12 18.92
N TYR A 252 10.73 -9.22 17.98
CA TYR A 252 9.44 -9.86 18.17
C TYR A 252 9.23 -10.92 17.08
N THR A 253 8.58 -12.03 17.43
CA THR A 253 8.20 -13.05 16.45
C THR A 253 6.73 -12.93 16.09
N TYR A 254 6.41 -13.22 14.82
CA TYR A 254 5.03 -13.23 14.34
C TYR A 254 4.19 -14.23 15.11
N ALA A 255 4.71 -15.43 15.39
CA ALA A 255 3.96 -16.47 16.09
C ALA A 255 3.50 -15.99 17.47
N ASP A 256 4.40 -15.38 18.26
CA ASP A 256 4.07 -14.91 19.60
C ASP A 256 3.10 -13.73 19.57
N VAL A 257 3.25 -12.80 18.62
CA VAL A 257 2.40 -11.60 18.55
C VAL A 257 1.04 -11.91 17.92
N SER A 258 0.98 -12.69 16.85
CA SER A 258 -0.27 -13.05 16.16
C SER A 258 -1.21 -13.91 17.01
N ALA A 259 -0.68 -14.67 17.98
CA ALA A 259 -1.46 -15.44 18.94
C ALA A 259 -2.26 -14.56 19.91
N ARG A 260 -1.82 -13.32 20.12
CA ARG A 260 -2.46 -12.34 21.02
C ARG A 260 -2.97 -11.10 20.29
N THR A 261 -2.85 -11.04 18.97
CA THR A 261 -3.53 -10.04 18.13
C THR A 261 -5.03 -10.09 18.44
N PRO A 262 -5.65 -8.95 18.82
CA PRO A 262 -7.04 -8.92 19.22
C PRO A 262 -7.98 -9.19 18.05
N THR A 263 -9.15 -9.74 18.36
CA THR A 263 -10.27 -9.88 17.43
C THR A 263 -11.34 -8.87 17.82
N ASP A 264 -11.67 -7.92 16.94
CA ASP A 264 -12.79 -7.01 17.11
C ASP A 264 -13.99 -7.51 16.27
N PRO A 265 -15.16 -7.73 16.88
CA PRO A 265 -16.34 -8.23 16.17
C PRO A 265 -16.88 -7.24 15.12
N GLY A 266 -16.45 -5.97 15.16
CA GLY A 266 -16.76 -4.96 14.17
C GLY A 266 -15.88 -5.02 12.91
N VAL A 267 -14.80 -5.81 12.90
CA VAL A 267 -14.02 -6.02 11.66
C VAL A 267 -14.84 -6.84 10.70
N ASN A 268 -15.06 -6.30 9.50
CA ASN A 268 -15.74 -6.98 8.42
C ASN A 268 -14.84 -8.10 7.85
N THR A 269 -14.91 -9.27 8.47
CA THR A 269 -14.17 -10.45 8.04
C THR A 269 -15.03 -11.32 7.14
N LEU A 270 -14.47 -11.73 6.01
CA LEU A 270 -14.93 -12.89 5.26
C LEU A 270 -14.06 -14.07 5.72
N THR A 271 -14.66 -15.22 5.98
CA THR A 271 -13.89 -16.44 6.24
C THR A 271 -13.02 -16.71 5.02
N ILE A 272 -11.69 -16.72 5.21
CA ILE A 272 -10.74 -17.15 4.17
C ILE A 272 -10.88 -18.67 4.09
N SER A 273 -11.81 -19.16 3.27
CA SER A 273 -12.03 -20.58 2.98
C SER A 273 -11.34 -21.00 1.69
#